data_AF-A0A3R7VGW9-F1
#
_entry.id   AF-A0A3R7VGW9-F1
#
_cell.length_a   1.000
_cell.length_b   1.000
_cell.length_c   1.000
_cell.angle_alpha   90.00
_cell.angle_beta   90.00
_cell.angle_gamma   90.00
#
_symmetry.space_group_name_H-M   'P 1'
#
loop_
_entity.id
_entity.type
_entity.pdbx_description
1 polymer ?
#
loop_
_entity_poly.entity_id
_entity_poly.type
_entity_poly.pdbx_seq_one_letter_code
_entity_poly.pdbx_strand_id
1 'polypeptide(L)'
;MFTVLALWSWAVQAVVVPQPVGMYITPVQDYFESDIVTVDSRALLAHEGRIRDVMAAQVDLGAYHSSLAERWLELAHEAVRLGQSESAANLFQQGLHNLRLNAGLTTDSQIDALNDWIVVLRRLGDSEGLSRQLSYRYRITGLGADPWSKESLNFALEYYDHELGVLAVAEWYNNEREVLKFAEHLEDVVHRACRGDASDPDTCSALVKRRLQLLYLICFAVEPYLEERQGLPLYKPRVMPERSVTDDQLETIERGAFLTGVRMLKEAIELDEKNDELELALADWRWFHGRTGDAVNTYERLAKKAPAQFAEPLELPHGLIDESQGPMTTAARATFSFDVTTRGRVRDINEVSSTEGRRDAIRIKKNLRELRFRPALDATGERIKATITKTYQEMRSR
;
A
#
# COMPACT_ATOMS: atom_id res chain seq x y z
N MET A 1 -2.63 -45.26 -6.42
CA MET A 1 -2.21 -44.05 -5.70
C MET A 1 -1.04 -43.49 -6.49
N PHE A 2 -1.32 -42.63 -7.47
CA PHE A 2 -0.30 -42.07 -8.36
C PHE A 2 0.01 -40.66 -7.86
N THR A 3 1.16 -40.51 -7.23
CA THR A 3 1.71 -39.22 -6.80
C THR A 3 2.31 -38.55 -8.03
N VAL A 4 1.64 -37.55 -8.58
CA VAL A 4 2.21 -36.74 -9.67
C VAL A 4 2.95 -35.57 -9.02
N LEU A 5 4.28 -35.67 -8.96
CA LEU A 5 5.18 -34.56 -8.68
C LEU A 5 5.26 -33.68 -9.92
N ALA A 6 4.42 -32.67 -10.01
CA ALA A 6 4.56 -31.64 -11.02
C ALA A 6 5.61 -30.62 -10.51
N LEU A 7 6.79 -30.59 -11.12
CA LEU A 7 7.79 -29.55 -10.92
C LEU A 7 7.32 -28.27 -11.62
N TRP A 8 6.56 -27.45 -10.89
CA TRP A 8 6.30 -26.08 -11.30
C TRP A 8 7.43 -25.20 -10.78
N SER A 9 7.97 -24.34 -11.64
CA SER A 9 8.95 -23.33 -11.25
C SER A 9 8.40 -22.49 -10.12
N TRP A 10 9.13 -22.47 -9.01
CA TRP A 10 8.77 -21.76 -7.79
C TRP A 10 8.63 -20.26 -8.07
N ALA A 11 7.40 -19.75 -7.99
CA ALA A 11 7.21 -18.35 -7.66
C ALA A 11 7.45 -18.24 -6.16
N VAL A 12 8.65 -17.77 -5.78
CA VAL A 12 8.92 -17.36 -4.41
C VAL A 12 7.89 -16.29 -4.05
N GLN A 13 7.05 -16.57 -3.06
CA GLN A 13 6.15 -15.58 -2.47
C GLN A 13 6.99 -14.58 -1.69
N ALA A 14 7.52 -13.58 -2.39
CA ALA A 14 7.98 -12.37 -1.73
C ALA A 14 6.74 -11.55 -1.39
N VAL A 15 6.45 -11.41 -0.10
CA VAL A 15 5.57 -10.33 0.39
C VAL A 15 6.25 -9.03 0.00
N VAL A 16 5.69 -8.36 -1.01
CA VAL A 16 6.23 -7.10 -1.53
C VAL A 16 5.86 -5.99 -0.56
N VAL A 17 6.90 -5.30 -0.11
CA VAL A 17 6.88 -4.16 0.82
C VAL A 17 6.45 -2.88 0.07
N PRO A 18 5.27 -2.26 0.34
CA PRO A 18 4.96 -0.86 0.12
C PRO A 18 5.95 0.08 0.79
N GLN A 19 6.93 0.52 0.01
CA GLN A 19 7.37 1.92 -0.04
C GLN A 19 7.87 2.60 1.26
N PRO A 20 9.14 3.03 1.22
CA PRO A 20 9.44 4.44 1.33
C PRO A 20 9.10 5.14 0.01
N VAL A 21 7.97 5.86 0.03
CA VAL A 21 7.36 6.54 -1.10
C VAL A 21 8.34 7.43 -1.87
N GLY A 22 8.27 7.26 -3.18
CA GLY A 22 8.62 8.29 -4.12
C GLY A 22 9.88 7.96 -4.89
N MET A 23 10.01 6.73 -5.36
CA MET A 23 10.91 6.32 -6.44
C MET A 23 10.47 4.95 -6.98
N TYR A 24 10.88 4.61 -8.20
CA TYR A 24 10.63 3.30 -8.83
C TYR A 24 11.35 2.12 -8.14
N ILE A 25 11.67 2.18 -6.85
CA ILE A 25 12.38 1.13 -6.11
C ILE A 25 11.82 0.89 -4.70
N THR A 26 11.91 -0.33 -4.17
CA THR A 26 11.52 -0.66 -2.78
C THR A 26 12.51 -1.64 -2.14
N PRO A 27 12.81 -1.55 -0.82
CA PRO A 27 13.62 -2.56 -0.15
C PRO A 27 12.91 -3.92 -0.12
N VAL A 28 13.68 -5.01 -0.25
CA VAL A 28 13.14 -6.38 -0.16
C VAL A 28 13.33 -6.90 1.27
N GLN A 29 12.24 -7.29 1.93
CA GLN A 29 12.25 -8.08 3.14
C GLN A 29 12.07 -9.55 2.74
N ASP A 30 13.06 -10.40 3.03
CA ASP A 30 12.99 -11.82 2.71
C ASP A 30 11.94 -12.50 3.59
N TYR A 31 10.73 -12.69 3.06
CA TYR A 31 9.76 -13.64 3.61
C TYR A 31 9.74 -14.89 2.75
N PHE A 32 10.04 -16.03 3.38
CA PHE A 32 9.90 -17.35 2.80
C PHE A 32 8.69 -18.01 3.44
N GLU A 33 7.56 -18.01 2.74
CA GLU A 33 6.50 -18.99 3.00
C GLU A 33 6.38 -19.84 1.74
N SER A 34 6.82 -21.10 1.87
CA SER A 34 6.67 -22.11 0.83
C SER A 34 5.65 -23.12 1.32
N ASP A 35 4.38 -22.87 1.00
CA ASP A 35 3.36 -23.92 1.15
C ASP A 35 3.54 -24.93 0.02
N ILE A 36 4.16 -26.06 0.34
CA ILE A 36 4.09 -27.25 -0.51
C ILE A 36 2.66 -27.77 -0.40
N VAL A 37 1.79 -27.34 -1.31
CA VAL A 37 0.43 -27.87 -1.40
C VAL A 37 0.51 -29.24 -2.06
N THR A 38 0.31 -30.30 -1.28
CA THR A 38 0.06 -31.63 -1.83
C THR A 38 -1.31 -31.62 -2.53
N VAL A 39 -1.29 -31.77 -3.85
CA VAL A 39 -2.52 -31.76 -4.66
C VAL A 39 -3.24 -33.12 -4.56
N ASP A 40 -4.42 -33.15 -3.93
CA ASP A 40 -5.30 -34.32 -3.94
C ASP A 40 -6.14 -34.36 -5.23
N SER A 41 -5.67 -35.13 -6.21
CA SER A 41 -6.33 -35.27 -7.52
C SER A 41 -7.75 -35.84 -7.43
N ARG A 42 -8.08 -36.64 -6.39
CA ARG A 42 -9.44 -37.16 -6.22
C ARG A 42 -10.38 -36.06 -5.72
N ALA A 43 -9.91 -35.26 -4.77
CA ALA A 43 -10.67 -34.13 -4.26
C ALA A 43 -10.91 -33.08 -5.36
N LEU A 44 -9.92 -32.80 -6.22
CA LEU A 44 -10.09 -31.92 -7.38
C LEU A 44 -11.17 -32.43 -8.36
N LEU A 45 -11.12 -33.70 -8.75
CA LEU A 45 -12.14 -34.27 -9.65
C LEU A 45 -13.53 -34.27 -9.03
N ALA A 46 -13.64 -34.54 -7.73
CA ALA A 46 -14.91 -34.47 -7.00
C ALA A 46 -15.45 -33.04 -6.91
N HIS A 47 -14.57 -32.06 -6.75
CA HIS A 47 -14.90 -30.64 -6.77
C HIS A 47 -15.44 -30.20 -8.14
N GLU A 48 -14.75 -30.55 -9.23
CA GLU A 48 -15.23 -30.29 -10.61
C GLU A 48 -16.57 -30.97 -10.90
N GLY A 49 -16.80 -32.16 -10.34
CA GLY A 49 -18.09 -32.84 -10.40
C GLY A 49 -19.21 -31.99 -9.80
N ARG A 50 -19.02 -31.47 -8.59
CA ARG A 50 -20.03 -30.64 -7.93
C ARG A 50 -20.24 -29.28 -8.58
N ILE A 51 -19.20 -28.68 -9.18
CA ILE A 51 -19.39 -27.48 -10.01
C ILE A 51 -20.39 -27.78 -11.14
N ARG A 52 -20.23 -28.91 -11.84
CA ARG A 52 -21.18 -29.31 -12.91
C ARG A 52 -22.60 -29.53 -12.38
N ASP A 53 -22.75 -30.10 -11.19
CA ASP A 53 -24.06 -30.30 -10.57
C ASP A 53 -24.75 -28.96 -10.25
N VAL A 54 -24.01 -27.97 -9.74
CA VAL A 54 -24.56 -26.62 -9.48
C VAL A 54 -24.89 -25.90 -10.80
N MET A 55 -24.07 -26.05 -11.84
CA MET A 55 -24.40 -25.52 -13.18
C MET A 55 -25.67 -26.14 -13.76
N ALA A 56 -25.86 -27.46 -13.62
CA ALA A 56 -27.09 -28.12 -14.06
C ALA A 56 -28.30 -27.61 -13.27
N ALA A 57 -28.17 -27.49 -11.95
CA ALA A 57 -29.22 -26.89 -11.11
C ALA A 57 -29.52 -25.42 -11.50
N GLN A 58 -28.52 -24.65 -11.93
CA GLN A 58 -28.72 -23.29 -12.42
C GLN A 58 -29.54 -23.25 -13.72
N VAL A 59 -29.33 -24.21 -14.62
CA VAL A 59 -30.14 -24.34 -15.85
C VAL A 59 -31.58 -24.70 -15.51
N ASP A 60 -31.79 -25.61 -14.56
CA ASP A 60 -33.12 -26.11 -14.21
C ASP A 60 -33.94 -25.12 -13.37
N LEU A 61 -33.31 -24.46 -12.39
CA LEU A 61 -33.96 -23.56 -11.44
C LEU A 61 -33.98 -22.10 -11.91
N GLY A 62 -33.15 -21.76 -12.88
CA GLY A 62 -32.90 -20.39 -13.34
C GLY A 62 -31.67 -19.75 -12.70
N ALA A 63 -31.04 -18.82 -13.44
CA ALA A 63 -29.73 -18.24 -13.14
C ALA A 63 -29.58 -17.63 -11.72
N TYR A 64 -30.68 -17.13 -11.17
CA TYR A 64 -30.69 -16.37 -9.91
C TYR A 64 -31.54 -17.02 -8.83
N HIS A 65 -31.83 -18.33 -8.94
CA HIS A 65 -32.58 -19.02 -7.91
C HIS A 65 -31.85 -18.91 -6.56
N SER A 66 -32.59 -18.63 -5.48
CA SER A 66 -32.05 -18.27 -4.16
C SER A 66 -31.18 -19.37 -3.53
N SER A 67 -31.44 -20.64 -3.87
CA SER A 67 -30.65 -21.78 -3.38
C SER A 67 -29.26 -21.91 -4.00
N LEU A 68 -28.93 -21.11 -5.03
CA LEU A 68 -27.65 -21.23 -5.73
C LEU A 68 -26.52 -20.47 -5.05
N ALA A 69 -26.83 -19.35 -4.36
CA ALA A 69 -25.82 -18.53 -3.69
C ALA A 69 -24.95 -19.34 -2.71
N GLU A 70 -25.59 -20.06 -1.79
CA GLU A 70 -24.90 -20.88 -0.80
C GLU A 70 -24.07 -21.99 -1.46
N ARG A 71 -24.62 -22.67 -2.46
CA ARG A 71 -23.90 -23.74 -3.20
C ARG A 71 -22.64 -23.22 -3.89
N TRP A 72 -22.70 -22.03 -4.49
CA TRP A 72 -21.54 -21.41 -5.11
C TRP A 72 -20.47 -21.01 -4.08
N LEU A 73 -20.88 -20.46 -2.93
CA LEU A 73 -19.96 -20.07 -1.86
C LEU A 73 -19.29 -21.30 -1.20
N GLU A 74 -20.03 -22.38 -0.96
CA GLU A 74 -19.48 -23.64 -0.45
C GLU A 74 -18.40 -24.22 -1.38
N LEU A 75 -18.66 -24.18 -2.70
CA LEU A 75 -17.68 -24.57 -3.70
C LEU A 75 -16.47 -23.64 -3.69
N ALA A 76 -16.67 -22.32 -3.52
CA ALA A 76 -15.57 -21.37 -3.44
C ALA A 76 -14.64 -21.67 -2.25
N HIS A 77 -15.20 -21.89 -1.05
CA HIS A 77 -14.42 -22.26 0.13
C HIS A 77 -13.68 -23.59 -0.04
N GLU A 78 -14.28 -24.54 -0.76
CA GLU A 78 -13.58 -25.77 -1.09
C GLU A 78 -12.42 -25.54 -2.05
N ALA A 79 -12.61 -24.76 -3.10
CA ALA A 79 -11.55 -24.40 -4.02
C ALA A 79 -10.37 -23.74 -3.28
N VAL A 80 -10.65 -22.89 -2.27
CA VAL A 80 -9.61 -22.34 -1.37
C VAL A 80 -8.85 -23.45 -0.64
N ARG A 81 -9.54 -24.43 -0.03
CA ARG A 81 -8.89 -25.56 0.66
C ARG A 81 -8.05 -26.43 -0.27
N LEU A 82 -8.43 -26.51 -1.54
CA LEU A 82 -7.73 -27.27 -2.59
C LEU A 82 -6.60 -26.46 -3.26
N GLY A 83 -6.34 -25.23 -2.81
CA GLY A 83 -5.32 -24.35 -3.41
C GLY A 83 -5.67 -23.87 -4.82
N GLN A 84 -6.94 -23.94 -5.23
CA GLN A 84 -7.43 -23.52 -6.54
C GLN A 84 -7.89 -22.06 -6.50
N SER A 85 -6.95 -21.13 -6.30
CA SER A 85 -7.27 -19.70 -6.10
C SER A 85 -8.07 -19.08 -7.25
N GLU A 86 -7.76 -19.42 -8.51
CA GLU A 86 -8.51 -18.89 -9.67
C GLU A 86 -9.96 -19.41 -9.71
N SER A 87 -10.15 -20.71 -9.47
CA SER A 87 -11.49 -21.31 -9.37
C SER A 87 -12.27 -20.69 -8.21
N ALA A 88 -11.64 -20.54 -7.05
CA ALA A 88 -12.25 -19.93 -5.87
C ALA A 88 -12.73 -18.51 -6.16
N ALA A 89 -11.91 -17.66 -6.81
CA ALA A 89 -12.30 -16.30 -7.15
C ALA A 89 -13.54 -16.26 -8.05
N ASN A 90 -13.59 -17.11 -9.09
CA ASN A 90 -14.75 -17.21 -9.98
C ASN A 90 -16.02 -17.67 -9.24
N LEU A 91 -15.90 -18.64 -8.34
CA LEU A 91 -17.02 -19.18 -7.57
C LEU A 91 -17.53 -18.17 -6.53
N PHE A 92 -16.63 -17.44 -5.85
CA PHE A 92 -17.01 -16.33 -4.98
C PHE A 92 -17.76 -15.25 -5.75
N GLN A 93 -17.30 -14.87 -6.95
CA GLN A 93 -17.98 -13.90 -7.79
C GLN A 93 -19.42 -14.35 -8.11
N GLN A 94 -19.62 -15.61 -8.50
CA GLN A 94 -20.94 -16.15 -8.82
C GLN A 94 -21.85 -16.20 -7.58
N GLY A 95 -21.34 -16.72 -6.46
CA GLY A 95 -22.07 -16.82 -5.20
C GLY A 95 -22.49 -15.45 -4.68
N LEU A 96 -21.58 -14.49 -4.62
CA LEU A 96 -21.87 -13.11 -4.21
C LEU A 96 -22.84 -12.41 -5.15
N HIS A 97 -22.73 -12.61 -6.47
CA HIS A 97 -23.68 -12.02 -7.41
C HIS A 97 -25.11 -12.54 -7.17
N ASN A 98 -25.27 -13.85 -6.99
CA ASN A 98 -26.57 -14.45 -6.69
C ASN A 98 -27.10 -14.02 -5.31
N LEU A 99 -26.23 -13.99 -4.29
CA LEU A 99 -26.56 -13.54 -2.94
C LEU A 99 -27.10 -12.11 -2.96
N ARG A 100 -26.43 -11.20 -3.70
CA ARG A 100 -26.84 -9.79 -3.83
C ARG A 100 -28.22 -9.62 -4.43
N LEU A 101 -28.57 -10.43 -5.43
CA LEU A 101 -29.87 -10.37 -6.09
C LEU A 101 -31.00 -10.89 -5.21
N ASN A 102 -30.73 -11.85 -4.33
CA ASN A 102 -31.75 -12.51 -3.51
C ASN A 102 -31.89 -11.93 -2.10
N ALA A 103 -30.79 -11.47 -1.49
CA ALA A 103 -30.73 -11.04 -0.09
C ALA A 103 -30.48 -9.54 0.10
N GLY A 104 -30.11 -8.81 -0.96
CA GLY A 104 -29.78 -7.38 -0.90
C GLY A 104 -28.26 -7.12 -0.86
N LEU A 105 -27.87 -5.84 -0.69
CA LEU A 105 -26.50 -5.36 -0.94
C LEU A 105 -25.63 -5.20 0.33
N THR A 106 -26.15 -5.55 1.52
CA THR A 106 -25.53 -5.23 2.82
C THR A 106 -25.79 -6.28 3.90
N THR A 107 -25.85 -7.57 3.56
CA THR A 107 -26.04 -8.64 4.57
C THR A 107 -24.72 -9.09 5.19
N ASP A 108 -24.75 -9.59 6.42
CA ASP A 108 -23.55 -10.13 7.10
C ASP A 108 -22.92 -11.26 6.28
N SER A 109 -23.75 -12.16 5.74
CA SER A 109 -23.31 -13.23 4.83
C SER A 109 -22.59 -12.74 3.57
N GLN A 110 -22.92 -11.54 3.11
CA GLN A 110 -22.24 -10.91 1.99
C GLN A 110 -20.88 -10.35 2.41
N ILE A 111 -20.79 -9.76 3.60
CA ILE A 111 -19.53 -9.23 4.13
C ILE A 111 -18.54 -10.39 4.36
N ASP A 112 -19.00 -11.50 4.95
CA ASP A 112 -18.18 -12.69 5.17
C ASP A 112 -17.63 -13.26 3.85
N ALA A 113 -18.51 -13.51 2.87
CA ALA A 113 -18.09 -14.00 1.56
C ALA A 113 -17.16 -13.02 0.81
N LEU A 114 -17.33 -11.70 1.02
CA LEU A 114 -16.47 -10.69 0.45
C LEU A 114 -15.08 -10.68 1.10
N ASN A 115 -15.01 -10.85 2.42
CA ASN A 115 -13.75 -10.96 3.16
C ASN A 115 -12.94 -12.17 2.69
N ASP A 116 -13.58 -13.32 2.51
CA ASP A 116 -12.92 -14.52 1.99
C ASP A 116 -12.44 -14.33 0.55
N TRP A 117 -13.25 -13.69 -0.30
CA TRP A 117 -12.84 -13.40 -1.68
C TRP A 117 -11.65 -12.44 -1.73
N ILE A 118 -11.61 -11.41 -0.87
CA ILE A 118 -10.48 -10.48 -0.75
C ILE A 118 -9.17 -11.23 -0.42
N VAL A 119 -9.23 -12.23 0.47
CA VAL A 119 -8.06 -13.08 0.78
C VAL A 119 -7.60 -13.85 -0.45
N VAL A 120 -8.52 -14.40 -1.25
CA VAL A 120 -8.18 -15.09 -2.50
C VAL A 120 -7.55 -14.14 -3.52
N LEU A 121 -8.09 -12.93 -3.68
CA LEU A 121 -7.58 -11.92 -4.61
C LEU A 121 -6.15 -11.49 -4.26
N ARG A 122 -5.86 -11.32 -2.96
CA ARG A 122 -4.49 -11.08 -2.46
C ARG A 122 -3.54 -12.21 -2.86
N ARG A 123 -3.95 -13.46 -2.68
CA ARG A 123 -3.13 -14.64 -3.06
C ARG A 123 -2.89 -14.74 -4.56
N LEU A 124 -3.86 -14.33 -5.37
CA LEU A 124 -3.74 -14.29 -6.84
C LEU A 124 -2.85 -13.14 -7.33
N GLY A 125 -2.63 -12.11 -6.52
CA GLY A 125 -2.02 -10.87 -6.98
C GLY A 125 -2.91 -10.07 -7.94
N ASP A 126 -4.23 -10.34 -7.98
CA ASP A 126 -5.20 -9.59 -8.79
C ASP A 126 -5.49 -8.24 -8.13
N SER A 127 -4.59 -7.29 -8.35
CA SER A 127 -4.65 -5.94 -7.75
C SER A 127 -5.91 -5.17 -8.15
N GLU A 128 -6.36 -5.30 -9.41
CA GLU A 128 -7.56 -4.61 -9.91
C GLU A 128 -8.84 -5.22 -9.32
N GLY A 129 -8.93 -6.56 -9.29
CA GLY A 129 -10.00 -7.28 -8.60
C GLY A 129 -10.07 -6.91 -7.13
N LEU A 130 -8.91 -6.85 -6.46
CA LEU A 130 -8.78 -6.49 -5.06
C LEU A 130 -9.25 -5.06 -4.78
N SER A 131 -8.79 -4.07 -5.56
CA SER A 131 -9.26 -2.67 -5.47
C SER A 131 -10.78 -2.58 -5.55
N ARG A 132 -11.40 -3.27 -6.53
CA ARG A 132 -12.85 -3.28 -6.69
C ARG A 132 -13.58 -3.84 -5.47
N GLN A 133 -13.11 -4.96 -4.93
CA GLN A 133 -13.78 -5.59 -3.79
C GLN A 133 -13.56 -4.83 -2.48
N LEU A 134 -12.37 -4.28 -2.24
CA LEU A 134 -12.09 -3.42 -1.09
C LEU A 134 -12.93 -2.14 -1.12
N SER A 135 -12.98 -1.45 -2.27
CA SER A 135 -13.83 -0.27 -2.47
C SER A 135 -15.31 -0.59 -2.26
N TYR A 136 -15.76 -1.73 -2.79
CA TYR A 136 -17.13 -2.18 -2.58
C TYR A 136 -17.44 -2.44 -1.10
N ARG A 137 -16.57 -3.18 -0.38
CA ARG A 137 -16.71 -3.46 1.06
C ARG A 137 -16.80 -2.15 1.83
N TYR A 138 -15.83 -1.27 1.63
CA TYR A 138 -15.76 0.03 2.29
C TYR A 138 -17.03 0.86 2.07
N ARG A 139 -17.59 0.85 0.86
CA ARG A 139 -18.85 1.55 0.55
C ARG A 139 -20.04 0.96 1.29
N ILE A 140 -20.20 -0.37 1.32
CA ILE A 140 -21.36 -1.01 1.96
C ILE A 140 -21.28 -0.99 3.49
N THR A 141 -20.09 -0.81 4.06
CA THR A 141 -19.87 -0.69 5.50
C THR A 141 -19.83 0.76 5.99
N GLY A 142 -20.43 1.69 5.21
CA GLY A 142 -20.67 3.06 5.64
C GLY A 142 -19.77 4.13 5.02
N LEU A 143 -18.83 3.78 4.13
CA LEU A 143 -17.99 4.74 3.38
C LEU A 143 -17.30 5.80 4.26
N GLY A 144 -16.84 5.39 5.44
CA GLY A 144 -16.20 6.28 6.42
C GLY A 144 -17.12 7.38 6.97
N ALA A 145 -18.40 7.04 7.14
CA ALA A 145 -19.32 7.80 7.96
C ALA A 145 -19.11 7.49 9.45
N ASP A 146 -19.24 8.51 10.29
CA ASP A 146 -19.25 8.35 11.75
C ASP A 146 -20.59 7.77 12.23
N PRO A 147 -20.62 7.07 13.39
CA PRO A 147 -19.48 6.72 14.24
C PRO A 147 -18.68 5.52 13.72
N TRP A 148 -17.37 5.51 13.98
CA TRP A 148 -16.50 4.39 13.64
C TRP A 148 -16.70 3.21 14.59
N SER A 149 -17.02 2.05 14.02
CA SER A 149 -16.77 0.77 14.68
C SER A 149 -15.32 0.33 14.40
N LYS A 150 -14.76 -0.53 15.25
CA LYS A 150 -13.43 -1.12 15.02
C LYS A 150 -13.37 -1.85 13.67
N GLU A 151 -14.44 -2.53 13.29
CA GLU A 151 -14.53 -3.27 12.04
C GLU A 151 -14.58 -2.34 10.82
N SER A 152 -15.47 -1.34 10.84
CA SER A 152 -15.58 -0.37 9.74
C SER A 152 -14.30 0.45 9.55
N LEU A 153 -13.59 0.76 10.64
CA LEU A 153 -12.26 1.37 10.58
C LEU A 153 -11.25 0.45 9.90
N ASN A 154 -11.15 -0.81 10.34
CA ASN A 154 -10.23 -1.77 9.72
C ASN A 154 -10.49 -1.93 8.22
N PHE A 155 -11.76 -2.02 7.80
CA PHE A 155 -12.10 -2.10 6.37
C PHE A 155 -11.71 -0.85 5.60
N ALA A 156 -11.84 0.35 6.19
CA ALA A 156 -11.39 1.59 5.59
C ALA A 156 -9.86 1.63 5.46
N LEU A 157 -9.13 1.25 6.51
CA LEU A 157 -7.67 1.21 6.50
C LEU A 157 -7.14 0.22 5.45
N GLU A 158 -7.73 -0.98 5.34
CA GLU A 158 -7.38 -1.95 4.30
C GLU A 158 -7.62 -1.40 2.88
N TYR A 159 -8.72 -0.67 2.67
CA TYR A 159 -8.99 0.00 1.40
C TYR A 159 -7.95 1.08 1.10
N TYR A 160 -7.70 1.99 2.04
CA TYR A 160 -6.75 3.08 1.83
C TYR A 160 -5.31 2.58 1.63
N ASP A 161 -4.86 1.58 2.40
CA ASP A 161 -3.50 1.03 2.28
C ASP A 161 -3.28 0.38 0.92
N HIS A 162 -4.26 -0.38 0.43
CA HIS A 162 -4.21 -0.99 -0.90
C HIS A 162 -4.17 0.09 -2.00
N GLU A 163 -5.09 1.06 -1.97
CA GLU A 163 -5.12 2.12 -2.99
C GLU A 163 -3.85 2.99 -2.96
N LEU A 164 -3.31 3.31 -1.79
CA LEU A 164 -2.02 4.00 -1.66
C LEU A 164 -0.88 3.16 -2.23
N GLY A 165 -0.91 1.84 -2.04
CA GLY A 165 0.03 0.90 -2.65
C GLY A 165 -0.07 0.87 -4.18
N VAL A 166 -1.29 0.90 -4.73
CA VAL A 166 -1.53 1.00 -6.18
C VAL A 166 -1.02 2.34 -6.73
N LEU A 167 -1.34 3.45 -6.06
CA LEU A 167 -0.91 4.79 -6.47
C LEU A 167 0.61 4.97 -6.44
N ALA A 168 1.32 4.24 -5.58
CA ALA A 168 2.78 4.28 -5.51
C ALA A 168 3.49 3.68 -6.74
N VAL A 169 2.83 2.77 -7.46
CA VAL A 169 3.37 2.12 -8.65
C VAL A 169 2.74 2.61 -9.95
N ALA A 170 1.60 3.30 -9.87
CA ALA A 170 0.82 3.74 -11.02
C ALA A 170 1.48 4.89 -11.78
N GLU A 171 1.23 4.94 -13.10
CA GLU A 171 1.40 6.18 -13.86
C GLU A 171 0.18 7.07 -13.61
N TRP A 172 0.44 8.28 -13.08
CA TRP A 172 -0.63 9.23 -12.75
C TRP A 172 -1.18 9.94 -13.99
N TYR A 173 -0.44 9.90 -15.10
CA TYR A 173 -0.85 10.46 -16.38
C TYR A 173 -2.13 9.79 -16.89
N ASN A 174 -3.19 10.57 -17.09
CA ASN A 174 -4.58 10.15 -17.38
C ASN A 174 -5.38 9.55 -16.20
N ASN A 175 -4.80 9.48 -15.00
CA ASN A 175 -5.48 9.01 -13.79
C ASN A 175 -5.67 10.13 -12.74
N GLU A 176 -5.31 11.37 -13.07
CA GLU A 176 -5.27 12.53 -12.18
C GLU A 176 -6.63 12.77 -11.53
N ARG A 177 -7.71 12.58 -12.28
CA ARG A 177 -9.08 12.72 -11.77
C ARG A 177 -9.39 11.71 -10.66
N GLU A 178 -8.97 10.46 -10.79
CA GLU A 178 -9.23 9.44 -9.77
C GLU A 178 -8.34 9.65 -8.54
N VAL A 179 -7.10 10.10 -8.74
CA VAL A 179 -6.22 10.53 -7.64
C VAL A 179 -6.85 11.70 -6.87
N LEU A 180 -7.39 12.70 -7.56
CA LEU A 180 -8.04 13.84 -6.93
C LEU A 180 -9.26 13.43 -6.12
N LYS A 181 -10.16 12.61 -6.68
CA LYS A 181 -11.32 12.10 -5.94
C LYS A 181 -10.90 11.32 -4.69
N PHE A 182 -9.86 10.51 -4.80
CA PHE A 182 -9.31 9.77 -3.66
C PHE A 182 -8.74 10.73 -2.60
N ALA A 183 -8.01 11.77 -3.02
CA ALA A 183 -7.44 12.77 -2.14
C ALA A 183 -8.51 13.59 -1.40
N GLU A 184 -9.54 14.05 -2.11
CA GLU A 184 -10.67 14.79 -1.55
C GLU A 184 -11.43 13.91 -0.54
N HIS A 185 -11.76 12.68 -0.92
CA HIS A 185 -12.48 11.76 -0.04
C HIS A 185 -11.70 11.43 1.23
N LEU A 186 -10.40 11.14 1.12
CA LEU A 186 -9.56 10.85 2.29
C LEU A 186 -9.36 12.09 3.18
N GLU A 187 -9.27 13.29 2.60
CA GLU A 187 -9.23 14.54 3.36
C GLU A 187 -10.52 14.77 4.16
N ASP A 188 -11.68 14.57 3.53
CA ASP A 188 -12.98 14.70 4.19
C ASP A 188 -13.15 13.69 5.34
N VAL A 189 -12.69 12.45 5.14
CA VAL A 189 -12.73 11.41 6.17
C VAL A 189 -11.82 11.74 7.35
N VAL A 190 -10.58 12.19 7.10
CA VAL A 190 -9.67 12.65 8.17
C VAL A 190 -10.25 13.84 8.90
N HIS A 191 -10.79 14.81 8.17
CA HIS A 191 -11.37 16.02 8.73
C HIS A 191 -12.51 15.70 9.71
N ARG A 192 -13.39 14.76 9.37
CA ARG A 192 -14.46 14.29 10.27
C ARG A 192 -13.91 13.51 11.47
N ALA A 193 -13.01 12.56 11.25
CA ALA A 193 -12.47 11.72 12.31
C ALA A 193 -11.71 12.51 13.38
N CYS A 194 -10.98 13.55 12.98
CA CYS A 194 -10.12 14.34 13.86
C CYS A 194 -10.78 15.60 14.44
N ARG A 195 -12.06 15.88 14.19
CA ARG A 195 -12.73 17.07 14.74
C ARG A 195 -14.06 16.76 15.40
N GLY A 196 -14.24 17.27 16.61
CA GLY A 196 -15.46 17.18 17.40
C GLY A 196 -15.23 16.55 18.77
N ASP A 197 -16.20 16.68 19.67
CA ASP A 197 -16.09 16.20 21.05
C ASP A 197 -16.09 14.67 21.18
N ALA A 198 -16.45 13.96 20.10
CA ALA A 198 -16.49 12.50 20.01
C ALA A 198 -15.34 11.90 19.18
N SER A 199 -14.32 12.70 18.85
CA SER A 199 -13.16 12.23 18.08
C SER A 199 -12.35 11.21 18.88
N ASP A 200 -12.17 10.03 18.29
CA ASP A 200 -11.32 8.98 18.81
C ASP A 200 -9.86 9.19 18.35
N PRO A 201 -8.89 9.37 19.27
CA PRO A 201 -7.52 9.69 18.88
C PRO A 201 -6.83 8.58 18.06
N ASP A 202 -7.13 7.31 18.32
CA ASP A 202 -6.57 6.19 17.57
C ASP A 202 -7.06 6.19 16.12
N THR A 203 -8.37 6.42 15.92
CA THR A 203 -8.99 6.56 14.60
C THR A 203 -8.41 7.73 13.83
N CYS A 204 -8.31 8.90 14.47
CA CYS A 204 -7.71 10.09 13.87
C CYS A 204 -6.25 9.81 13.46
N SER A 205 -5.44 9.27 14.37
CA SER A 205 -4.04 8.92 14.11
C SER A 205 -3.89 7.98 12.91
N ALA A 206 -4.69 6.91 12.87
CA ALA A 206 -4.64 5.92 11.80
C ALA A 206 -4.93 6.54 10.42
N LEU A 207 -5.97 7.39 10.31
CA LEU A 207 -6.36 8.03 9.05
C LEU A 207 -5.40 9.14 8.62
N VAL A 208 -4.90 9.94 9.58
CA VAL A 208 -3.89 10.99 9.35
C VAL A 208 -2.63 10.40 8.72
N LYS A 209 -2.17 9.23 9.16
CA LYS A 209 -1.01 8.56 8.55
C LYS A 209 -1.24 8.20 7.07
N ARG A 210 -2.44 7.75 6.68
CA ARG A 210 -2.79 7.46 5.28
C ARG A 210 -2.85 8.74 4.44
N ARG A 211 -3.42 9.81 4.99
CA ARG A 211 -3.42 11.12 4.29
C ARG A 211 -2.01 11.67 4.13
N LEU A 212 -1.15 11.50 5.14
CA LEU A 212 0.26 11.87 5.06
C LEU A 212 0.99 11.06 3.98
N GLN A 213 0.75 9.75 3.90
CA GLN A 213 1.28 8.89 2.84
C GLN A 213 0.86 9.40 1.44
N LEU A 214 -0.40 9.79 1.27
CA LEU A 214 -0.86 10.39 0.02
C LEU A 214 -0.15 11.71 -0.31
N LEU A 215 0.12 12.56 0.67
CA LEU A 215 0.86 13.81 0.47
C LEU A 215 2.31 13.54 0.03
N TYR A 216 2.97 12.51 0.59
CA TYR A 216 4.27 12.06 0.10
C TYR A 216 4.21 11.62 -1.37
N LEU A 217 3.16 10.87 -1.76
CA LEU A 217 2.97 10.42 -3.14
C LEU A 217 2.78 11.61 -4.09
N ILE A 218 1.94 12.58 -3.70
CA ILE A 218 1.69 13.79 -4.50
C ILE A 218 2.99 14.61 -4.67
N CYS A 219 3.75 14.81 -3.60
CA CYS A 219 5.03 15.53 -3.65
C CYS A 219 6.07 14.87 -4.55
N PHE A 220 5.92 13.56 -4.79
CA PHE A 220 6.80 12.83 -5.68
C PHE A 220 6.29 12.79 -7.13
N ALA A 221 5.02 12.47 -7.33
CA ALA A 221 4.45 12.20 -8.64
C ALA A 221 4.17 13.47 -9.45
N VAL A 222 3.88 14.59 -8.78
CA VAL A 222 3.59 15.87 -9.43
C VAL A 222 4.89 16.62 -9.69
N GLU A 223 5.27 16.81 -10.96
CA GLU A 223 6.42 17.65 -11.32
C GLU A 223 6.12 19.10 -10.91
N PRO A 224 6.92 19.73 -10.02
CA PRO A 224 6.66 21.11 -9.63
C PRO A 224 6.91 22.04 -10.82
N TYR A 225 5.97 22.95 -11.09
CA TYR A 225 6.19 23.98 -12.11
C TYR A 225 7.41 24.81 -11.72
N LEU A 226 8.40 24.84 -12.61
CA LEU A 226 9.55 25.74 -12.50
C LEU A 226 9.10 27.18 -12.82
N GLU A 227 8.32 27.79 -11.93
CA GLU A 227 8.37 29.23 -11.76
C GLU A 227 9.71 29.56 -11.09
N GLU A 228 10.74 29.70 -11.93
CA GLU A 228 11.91 30.54 -11.69
C GLU A 228 12.44 30.57 -10.24
N ARG A 229 12.62 29.41 -9.60
CA ARG A 229 13.54 29.32 -8.45
C ARG A 229 14.93 29.59 -9.02
N GLN A 230 15.46 30.79 -8.75
CA GLN A 230 16.81 31.24 -9.08
C GLN A 230 17.90 30.41 -8.34
N GLY A 231 17.93 29.10 -8.57
CA GLY A 231 18.87 28.16 -7.98
C GLY A 231 19.08 26.99 -8.93
N LEU A 232 20.19 27.04 -9.67
CA LEU A 232 20.88 25.99 -10.44
C LEU A 232 19.99 24.92 -11.13
N PRO A 233 19.95 24.88 -12.47
CA PRO A 233 19.04 24.02 -13.22
C PRO A 233 19.45 22.55 -13.12
N LEU A 234 18.62 21.72 -12.48
CA LEU A 234 18.78 20.26 -12.43
C LEU A 234 17.85 19.51 -13.40
N TYR A 235 16.99 20.20 -14.16
CA TYR A 235 16.05 19.55 -15.08
C TYR A 235 15.92 20.32 -16.40
N LYS A 236 15.99 19.62 -17.53
CA LYS A 236 15.55 20.17 -18.83
C LYS A 236 14.05 19.87 -18.96
N PRO A 237 13.17 20.88 -19.08
CA PRO A 237 11.76 20.63 -19.25
C PRO A 237 11.54 19.86 -20.56
N ARG A 238 10.86 18.71 -20.47
CA ARG A 238 10.22 18.11 -21.64
C ARG A 238 9.04 19.01 -21.99
N VAL A 239 8.93 19.40 -23.25
CA VAL A 239 7.76 20.13 -23.77
C VAL A 239 6.52 19.27 -23.50
N MET A 240 5.61 19.74 -22.65
CA MET A 240 4.35 19.07 -22.34
C MET A 240 3.18 19.71 -23.13
N PRO A 241 2.20 18.91 -23.56
CA PRO A 241 0.99 19.38 -24.25
C PRO A 241 0.06 20.18 -23.32
N GLU A 242 -1.02 20.75 -23.88
CA GLU A 242 -2.01 21.61 -23.19
C GLU A 242 -2.45 21.03 -21.83
N ARG A 243 -2.38 21.84 -20.77
CA ARG A 243 -2.68 21.45 -19.38
C ARG A 243 -4.17 21.17 -19.18
N SER A 244 -4.47 20.15 -18.37
CA SER A 244 -5.81 19.89 -17.87
C SER A 244 -6.07 20.63 -16.55
N VAL A 245 -7.33 20.99 -16.25
CA VAL A 245 -7.71 21.63 -14.98
C VAL A 245 -7.37 20.73 -13.77
N THR A 246 -7.40 19.41 -13.96
CA THR A 246 -7.03 18.43 -12.93
C THR A 246 -5.55 18.48 -12.58
N ASP A 247 -4.66 18.81 -13.52
CA ASP A 247 -3.23 18.97 -13.25
C ASP A 247 -2.96 20.17 -12.33
N ASP A 248 -3.62 21.30 -12.59
CA ASP A 248 -3.46 22.52 -11.79
C ASP A 248 -3.97 22.33 -10.34
N GLN A 249 -4.98 21.48 -10.13
CA GLN A 249 -5.47 21.13 -8.80
C GLN A 249 -4.47 20.26 -8.02
N LEU A 250 -3.90 19.22 -8.66
CA LEU A 250 -2.85 18.40 -8.03
C LEU A 250 -1.62 19.23 -7.70
N GLU A 251 -1.25 20.16 -8.57
CA GLU A 251 -0.16 21.11 -8.32
C GLU A 251 -0.47 22.01 -7.10
N THR A 252 -1.71 22.47 -6.97
CA THR A 252 -2.12 23.26 -5.79
C THR A 252 -1.98 22.46 -4.50
N ILE A 253 -2.34 21.17 -4.52
CA ILE A 253 -2.16 20.28 -3.38
C ILE A 253 -0.66 20.08 -3.08
N GLU A 254 0.18 19.84 -4.09
CA GLU A 254 1.64 19.70 -3.93
C GLU A 254 2.25 20.94 -3.28
N ARG A 255 1.96 22.14 -3.81
CA ARG A 255 2.47 23.42 -3.27
C ARG A 255 2.06 23.64 -1.81
N GLY A 256 0.86 23.20 -1.45
CA GLY A 256 0.31 23.29 -0.10
C GLY A 256 0.70 22.15 0.84
N ALA A 257 1.26 21.05 0.31
CA ALA A 257 1.38 19.78 1.02
C ALA A 257 2.12 19.94 2.35
N PHE A 258 3.25 20.67 2.35
CA PHE A 258 4.05 20.86 3.57
C PHE A 258 3.22 21.45 4.72
N LEU A 259 2.51 22.55 4.46
CA LEU A 259 1.71 23.23 5.48
C LEU A 259 0.51 22.39 5.89
N THR A 260 -0.15 21.75 4.93
CA THR A 260 -1.28 20.83 5.19
C THR A 260 -0.85 19.68 6.11
N GLY A 261 0.27 19.01 5.81
CA GLY A 261 0.79 17.92 6.62
C GLY A 261 1.19 18.36 8.02
N VAL A 262 1.85 19.52 8.18
CA VAL A 262 2.19 20.07 9.51
C VAL A 262 0.94 20.38 10.33
N ARG A 263 -0.06 21.03 9.73
CA ARG A 263 -1.31 21.38 10.42
C ARG A 263 -2.05 20.13 10.87
N MET A 264 -2.27 19.18 9.97
CA MET A 264 -2.98 17.94 10.24
C MET A 264 -2.30 17.11 11.34
N LEU A 265 -0.97 16.97 11.29
CA LEU A 265 -0.24 16.22 12.33
C LEU A 265 -0.28 16.93 13.69
N LYS A 266 -0.19 18.26 13.73
CA LYS A 266 -0.33 19.01 14.99
C LYS A 266 -1.71 18.88 15.59
N GLU A 267 -2.77 19.01 14.79
CA GLU A 267 -4.16 18.78 15.24
C GLU A 267 -4.31 17.36 15.82
N ALA A 268 -3.73 16.34 15.19
CA ALA A 268 -3.77 14.97 15.70
C ALA A 268 -2.95 14.77 16.99
N ILE A 269 -1.79 15.43 17.12
CA ILE A 269 -0.97 15.40 18.34
C ILE A 269 -1.68 16.12 19.49
N GLU A 270 -2.44 17.18 19.23
CA GLU A 270 -3.23 17.87 20.27
C GLU A 270 -4.35 16.97 20.83
N LEU A 271 -4.87 16.02 20.04
CA LEU A 271 -5.84 15.02 20.49
C LEU A 271 -5.20 13.89 21.32
N ASP A 272 -3.95 13.54 21.03
CA ASP A 272 -3.17 12.55 21.78
C ASP A 272 -1.72 13.02 21.94
N GLU A 273 -1.48 13.86 22.95
CA GLU A 273 -0.17 14.49 23.21
C GLU A 273 0.94 13.47 23.54
N LYS A 274 0.57 12.21 23.86
CA LYS A 274 1.53 11.16 24.20
C LYS A 274 1.88 10.27 23.01
N ASN A 275 1.34 10.58 21.82
CA ASN A 275 1.58 9.81 20.62
C ASN A 275 2.97 10.09 20.02
N ASP A 276 3.99 9.39 20.53
CA ASP A 276 5.36 9.50 20.03
C ASP A 276 5.45 9.15 18.52
N GLU A 277 4.55 8.33 17.97
CA GLU A 277 4.52 8.00 16.53
C GLU A 277 4.09 9.17 15.66
N LEU A 278 3.08 9.95 16.07
CA LEU A 278 2.66 11.16 15.35
C LEU A 278 3.72 12.27 15.42
N GLU A 279 4.37 12.43 16.58
CA GLU A 279 5.50 13.35 16.71
C GLU A 279 6.66 12.97 15.79
N LEU A 280 6.94 11.67 15.69
CA LEU A 280 7.96 11.12 14.79
C LEU A 280 7.61 11.34 13.32
N ALA A 281 6.35 11.09 12.93
CA ALA A 281 5.86 11.35 11.58
C ALA A 281 5.96 12.84 11.21
N LEU A 282 5.70 13.75 12.16
CA LEU A 282 5.89 15.19 11.96
C LEU A 282 7.37 15.58 11.80
N ALA A 283 8.27 14.95 12.57
CA ALA A 283 9.70 15.15 12.41
C ALA A 283 10.19 14.66 11.04
N ASP A 284 9.74 13.49 10.59
CA ASP A 284 10.04 12.93 9.27
C ASP A 284 9.50 13.81 8.13
N TRP A 285 8.29 14.34 8.28
CA TRP A 285 7.70 15.25 7.31
C TRP A 285 8.52 16.53 7.16
N ARG A 286 8.90 17.14 8.30
CA ARG A 286 9.78 18.32 8.32
C ARG A 286 11.15 18.01 7.74
N TRP A 287 11.72 16.86 8.07
CA TRP A 287 13.01 16.42 7.57
C TRP A 287 13.00 16.22 6.06
N PHE A 288 11.96 15.58 5.52
CA PHE A 288 11.77 15.38 4.09
C PHE A 288 11.77 16.71 3.31
N HIS A 289 11.10 17.73 3.83
CA HIS A 289 11.07 19.09 3.26
C HIS A 289 12.28 19.97 3.62
N GLY A 290 13.32 19.41 4.26
CA GLY A 290 14.55 20.14 4.61
C GLY A 290 14.43 21.11 5.78
N ARG A 291 13.34 21.05 6.57
CA ARG A 291 13.13 21.83 7.80
C ARG A 291 13.74 21.10 8.99
N THR A 292 15.06 21.07 9.05
CA THR A 292 15.80 20.16 9.96
C THR A 292 15.84 20.59 11.43
N GLY A 293 15.60 21.87 11.76
CA GLY A 293 15.75 22.38 13.14
C GLY A 293 14.84 21.65 14.13
N ASP A 294 13.53 21.76 13.94
CA ASP A 294 12.54 21.12 14.82
C ASP A 294 12.62 19.59 14.75
N ALA A 295 12.91 19.03 13.57
CA ALA A 295 13.00 17.59 13.37
C ALA A 295 14.12 16.95 14.20
N VAL A 296 15.30 17.59 14.26
CA VAL A 296 16.45 17.10 15.04
C VAL A 296 16.12 17.03 16.53
N ASN A 297 15.54 18.10 17.07
CA ASN A 297 15.16 18.14 18.49
C ASN A 297 14.17 17.02 18.84
N THR A 298 13.21 16.73 17.95
CA THR A 298 12.27 15.61 18.15
C THR A 298 12.99 14.26 18.09
N TYR A 299 13.85 14.02 17.09
CA TYR A 299 14.59 12.76 16.99
C TYR A 299 15.48 12.51 18.22
N GLU A 300 16.23 13.51 18.68
CA GLU A 300 17.10 13.39 19.86
C GLU A 300 16.30 13.07 21.14
N ARG A 301 15.11 13.69 21.30
CA ARG A 301 14.22 13.41 22.43
C ARG A 301 13.65 11.99 22.35
N LEU A 302 13.17 11.56 21.17
CA LEU A 302 12.58 10.24 20.99
C LEU A 302 13.64 9.13 21.06
N ALA A 303 14.85 9.36 20.57
CA ALA A 303 15.97 8.42 20.66
C ALA A 303 16.38 8.12 22.10
N LYS A 304 16.20 9.06 23.04
CA LYS A 304 16.40 8.80 24.48
C LYS A 304 15.38 7.82 25.05
N LYS A 305 14.16 7.80 24.50
CA LYS A 305 13.10 6.86 24.92
C LYS A 305 13.25 5.50 24.23
N ALA A 306 13.52 5.50 22.92
CA ALA A 306 13.57 4.32 22.08
C ALA A 306 14.82 4.31 21.18
N PRO A 307 16.02 4.11 21.73
CA PRO A 307 17.29 4.26 20.99
C PRO A 307 17.40 3.28 19.81
N ALA A 308 16.82 2.09 19.93
CA ALA A 308 16.83 1.08 18.87
C ALA A 308 16.16 1.57 17.57
N GLN A 309 15.13 2.42 17.66
CA GLN A 309 14.40 2.95 16.49
C GLN A 309 15.23 3.96 15.67
N PHE A 310 16.33 4.44 16.24
CA PHE A 310 17.22 5.44 15.62
C PHE A 310 18.63 4.91 15.38
N ALA A 311 18.92 3.65 15.75
CA ALA A 311 20.26 3.07 15.61
C ALA A 311 20.69 2.93 14.15
N GLU A 312 19.73 2.72 13.25
CA GLU A 312 19.97 2.60 11.81
C GLU A 312 19.22 3.69 11.04
N PRO A 313 19.76 4.15 9.89
CA PRO A 313 19.03 5.04 9.02
C PRO A 313 17.83 4.32 8.42
N LEU A 314 16.69 5.00 8.40
CA LEU A 314 15.44 4.49 7.83
C LEU A 314 15.06 5.34 6.63
N GLU A 315 14.68 4.70 5.54
CA GLU A 315 14.13 5.37 4.37
C GLU A 315 12.87 6.17 4.73
N LEU A 316 12.59 7.27 4.03
CA LEU A 316 11.38 8.07 4.24
C LEU A 316 10.48 8.10 3.00
N PRO A 317 9.15 8.14 3.17
CA PRO A 317 8.40 7.91 4.42
C PRO A 317 8.55 6.50 4.99
N HIS A 318 8.18 6.30 6.25
CA HIS A 318 8.21 4.99 6.90
C HIS A 318 7.15 4.89 7.98
N GLY A 319 6.54 3.70 8.12
CA GLY A 319 5.63 3.39 9.23
C GLY A 319 4.28 4.13 9.17
N LEU A 320 3.85 4.57 7.98
CA LEU A 320 2.58 5.27 7.79
C LEU A 320 1.42 4.34 7.43
N ILE A 321 1.69 3.27 6.69
CA ILE A 321 0.69 2.28 6.24
C ILE A 321 1.20 0.87 6.52
N ASP A 322 0.31 -0.12 6.48
CA ASP A 322 0.74 -1.51 6.55
C ASP A 322 1.37 -1.93 5.22
N GLU A 323 2.67 -2.16 5.29
CA GLU A 323 3.51 -2.52 4.17
C GLU A 323 3.41 -4.03 3.77
N SER A 324 2.38 -4.76 4.19
CA SER A 324 2.17 -6.15 3.77
C SER A 324 1.17 -6.32 2.61
N GLN A 325 0.52 -5.23 2.19
CA GLN A 325 -0.69 -5.27 1.36
C GLN A 325 -0.52 -4.74 -0.08
N GLY A 326 0.73 -4.49 -0.52
CA GLY A 326 1.01 -3.92 -1.85
C GLY A 326 0.87 -4.90 -3.02
N PRO A 327 0.71 -4.40 -4.26
CA PRO A 327 0.68 -5.25 -5.45
C PRO A 327 2.00 -6.00 -5.62
N MET A 328 1.91 -7.31 -5.90
CA MET A 328 3.08 -8.16 -6.15
C MET A 328 3.66 -7.86 -7.54
N THR A 329 4.92 -7.45 -7.61
CA THR A 329 5.64 -7.26 -8.87
C THR A 329 6.82 -8.23 -9.00
N THR A 330 6.91 -8.96 -10.12
CA THR A 330 8.13 -9.67 -10.52
C THR A 330 9.11 -8.65 -11.07
N ALA A 331 9.95 -8.08 -10.21
CA ALA A 331 10.82 -6.99 -10.61
C ALA A 331 12.30 -7.27 -10.34
N ALA A 332 13.14 -6.66 -11.18
CA ALA A 332 14.58 -6.72 -11.09
C ALA A 332 15.06 -6.29 -9.70
N ARG A 333 15.95 -7.08 -9.09
CA ARG A 333 16.52 -6.82 -7.75
C ARG A 333 18.00 -6.52 -7.84
N ALA A 334 18.46 -5.61 -7.00
CA ALA A 334 19.88 -5.31 -6.84
C ALA A 334 20.20 -4.92 -5.39
N THR A 335 21.30 -5.47 -4.88
CA THR A 335 21.83 -5.19 -3.55
C THR A 335 22.91 -4.12 -3.65
N PHE A 336 22.82 -3.09 -2.83
CA PHE A 336 23.77 -2.00 -2.77
C PHE A 336 24.33 -1.84 -1.37
N SER A 337 25.62 -1.52 -1.29
CA SER A 337 26.27 -0.99 -0.10
C SER A 337 26.50 0.50 -0.29
N PHE A 338 26.08 1.32 0.65
CA PHE A 338 26.13 2.78 0.53
C PHE A 338 26.15 3.47 1.89
N ASP A 339 26.57 4.73 1.86
CA ASP A 339 26.67 5.56 3.05
C ASP A 339 25.47 6.49 3.18
N VAL A 340 24.83 6.49 4.34
CA VAL A 340 23.85 7.50 4.74
C VAL A 340 24.54 8.54 5.62
N THR A 341 24.54 9.77 5.14
CA THR A 341 25.10 10.92 5.87
C THR A 341 24.24 11.34 7.06
N THR A 342 24.80 12.16 7.96
CA THR A 342 24.05 12.79 9.08
C THR A 342 22.87 13.67 8.65
N ARG A 343 22.79 14.00 7.35
CA ARG A 343 21.68 14.71 6.70
C ARG A 343 20.73 13.78 5.96
N GLY A 344 20.83 12.46 6.14
CA GLY A 344 19.91 11.51 5.52
C GLY A 344 20.07 11.39 4.01
N ARG A 345 21.26 11.69 3.48
CA ARG A 345 21.58 11.60 2.04
C ARG A 345 22.49 10.42 1.77
N VAL A 346 22.19 9.72 0.67
CA VAL A 346 22.97 8.59 0.17
C VAL A 346 24.23 9.07 -0.56
N ARG A 347 25.37 8.44 -0.25
CA ARG A 347 26.68 8.63 -0.90
C ARG A 347 27.35 7.26 -1.12
N ASP A 348 28.37 7.25 -1.97
CA ASP A 348 29.29 6.12 -2.14
C ASP A 348 28.60 4.77 -2.43
N ILE A 349 27.60 4.80 -3.33
CA ILE A 349 26.81 3.62 -3.70
C ILE A 349 27.64 2.64 -4.54
N ASN A 350 27.85 1.45 -3.98
CA ASN A 350 28.51 0.31 -4.60
C ASN A 350 27.49 -0.82 -4.81
N GLU A 351 27.47 -1.40 -6.00
CA GLU A 351 26.64 -2.59 -6.30
C GLU A 351 27.33 -3.83 -5.74
N VAL A 352 26.59 -4.61 -4.95
CA VAL A 352 27.05 -5.89 -4.37
C VAL A 352 26.61 -7.05 -5.25
N SER A 353 25.35 -7.05 -5.69
CA SER A 353 24.78 -8.08 -6.56
C SER A 353 23.55 -7.55 -7.32
N SER A 354 23.18 -8.21 -8.43
CA SER A 354 21.95 -7.94 -9.18
C SER A 354 21.40 -9.20 -9.83
N THR A 355 20.08 -9.37 -9.83
CA THR A 355 19.40 -10.57 -10.37
C THR A 355 19.11 -10.48 -11.86
N GLU A 356 18.91 -9.27 -12.40
CA GLU A 356 18.45 -9.04 -13.78
C GLU A 356 19.30 -8.00 -14.52
N GLY A 357 20.58 -8.30 -14.74
CA GLY A 357 21.44 -7.55 -15.67
C GLY A 357 21.79 -6.10 -15.28
N ARG A 358 22.81 -5.56 -15.96
CA ARG A 358 23.45 -4.28 -15.58
C ARG A 358 22.55 -3.04 -15.73
N ARG A 359 21.52 -3.07 -16.59
CA ARG A 359 20.65 -1.91 -16.86
C ARG A 359 19.70 -1.59 -15.71
N ASP A 360 19.22 -2.63 -15.02
CA ASP A 360 18.20 -2.48 -13.98
C ASP A 360 18.86 -2.01 -12.68
N ALA A 361 20.04 -2.56 -12.37
CA ALA A 361 20.90 -2.04 -11.31
C ALA A 361 21.25 -0.54 -11.47
N ILE A 362 21.50 -0.07 -12.70
CA ILE A 362 21.77 1.36 -12.96
C ILE A 362 20.55 2.22 -12.64
N ARG A 363 19.34 1.79 -13.04
CA ARG A 363 18.09 2.50 -12.75
C ARG A 363 17.82 2.54 -11.25
N ILE A 364 17.95 1.39 -10.59
CA ILE A 364 17.77 1.29 -9.14
C ILE A 364 18.76 2.19 -8.41
N LYS A 365 20.04 2.19 -8.82
CA LYS A 365 21.07 3.08 -8.28
C LYS A 365 20.76 4.56 -8.46
N LYS A 366 20.21 4.97 -9.62
CA LYS A 366 19.79 6.37 -9.84
C LYS A 366 18.71 6.75 -8.83
N ASN A 367 17.72 5.88 -8.66
CA ASN A 367 16.59 6.10 -7.78
C ASN A 367 17.00 6.15 -6.30
N LEU A 368 17.91 5.27 -5.88
CA LEU A 368 18.47 5.25 -4.53
C LEU A 368 19.15 6.59 -4.13
N ARG A 369 19.71 7.34 -5.08
CA ARG A 369 20.31 8.67 -4.80
C ARG A 369 19.29 9.73 -4.43
N GLU A 370 18.04 9.56 -4.88
CA GLU A 370 16.98 10.55 -4.70
C GLU A 370 16.26 10.34 -3.36
N LEU A 371 16.31 9.11 -2.81
CA LEU A 371 15.76 8.77 -1.50
C LEU A 371 16.29 9.65 -0.36
N ARG A 372 15.42 9.86 0.62
CA ARG A 372 15.72 10.51 1.88
C ARG A 372 15.70 9.48 2.98
N PHE A 373 16.60 9.64 3.93
CA PHE A 373 16.65 8.80 5.11
C PHE A 373 16.46 9.65 6.36
N ARG A 374 15.72 9.13 7.34
CA ARG A 374 15.90 9.51 8.72
C ARG A 374 17.35 9.17 9.11
N PRO A 375 18.10 10.10 9.73
CA PRO A 375 19.48 9.84 10.10
C PRO A 375 19.55 8.81 11.24
N ALA A 376 20.64 8.05 11.30
CA ALA A 376 20.97 7.26 12.49
C ALA A 376 21.49 8.18 13.60
N LEU A 377 21.16 7.83 14.85
CA LEU A 377 21.65 8.48 16.06
C LEU A 377 22.45 7.46 16.88
N ASP A 378 23.54 7.91 17.49
CA ASP A 378 24.30 7.10 18.43
C ASP A 378 23.65 7.07 19.83
N ALA A 379 24.29 6.37 20.78
CA ALA A 379 23.82 6.25 22.15
C ALA A 379 23.73 7.59 22.92
N THR A 380 24.40 8.64 22.43
CA THR A 380 24.33 10.00 23.01
C THR A 380 23.22 10.85 22.39
N GLY A 381 22.59 10.35 21.31
CA GLY A 381 21.60 11.07 20.52
C GLY A 381 22.21 11.89 19.39
N GLU A 382 23.52 11.83 19.17
CA GLU A 382 24.16 12.56 18.07
C GLU A 382 23.98 11.82 16.75
N ARG A 383 23.71 12.57 15.68
CA ARG A 383 23.53 12.01 14.34
C ARG A 383 24.87 11.50 13.79
N ILE A 384 24.88 10.26 13.35
CA ILE A 384 26.08 9.60 12.80
C ILE A 384 25.94 9.29 11.32
N LYS A 385 27.08 9.15 10.66
CA LYS A 385 27.16 8.54 9.33
C LYS A 385 27.10 7.03 9.51
N ALA A 386 26.30 6.34 8.72
CA ALA A 386 26.19 4.88 8.75
C ALA A 386 26.31 4.29 7.34
N THR A 387 27.05 3.20 7.23
CA THR A 387 27.13 2.40 6.00
C THR A 387 26.11 1.27 6.13
N ILE A 388 25.21 1.14 5.15
CA ILE A 388 24.20 0.09 5.14
C ILE A 388 24.27 -0.70 3.83
N THR A 389 23.89 -1.98 3.92
CA THR A 389 23.76 -2.86 2.76
C THR A 389 22.32 -3.32 2.69
N LYS A 390 21.62 -2.95 1.61
CA LYS A 390 20.20 -3.28 1.41
C LYS A 390 19.92 -3.71 -0.03
N THR A 391 18.95 -4.61 -0.18
CA THR A 391 18.44 -5.06 -1.47
C THR A 391 17.23 -4.23 -1.86
N TYR A 392 17.25 -3.68 -3.06
CA TYR A 392 16.13 -2.94 -3.64
C TYR A 392 15.63 -3.64 -4.90
N GLN A 393 14.33 -3.55 -5.16
CA GLN A 393 13.71 -4.01 -6.40
C GLN A 393 13.11 -2.84 -7.18
N GLU A 394 13.19 -2.84 -8.52
CA GLU A 394 12.47 -1.87 -9.36
C GLU A 394 10.96 -2.11 -9.24
N MET A 395 10.11 -1.12 -9.55
CA MET A 395 8.65 -1.32 -9.51
C MET A 395 7.90 -0.91 -10.77
N ARG A 396 8.58 -0.43 -11.81
CA ARG A 396 7.91 -0.13 -13.08
C ARG A 396 7.42 -1.44 -13.71
N SER A 397 6.11 -1.51 -13.99
CA SER A 397 5.61 -2.37 -15.06
C SER A 397 6.37 -2.02 -16.35
N ARG A 398 6.77 -3.05 -17.10
CA ARG A 398 7.10 -2.85 -18.50
C ARG A 398 5.85 -2.50 -19.30
#